data_AF-A0A1V1PBV0-F1
#
_entry.id   AF-A0A1V1PBV0-F1
#
_cell.length_a   1.000
_cell.length_b   1.000
_cell.length_c   1.000
_cell.angle_alpha   90.00
_cell.angle_beta   90.00
_cell.angle_gamma   90.00
#
_symmetry.space_group_name_H-M   'P 1'
#
loop_
_entity.id
_entity.type
_entity.pdbx_description
1 polymer ?
#
loop_
_entity_poly.entity_id
_entity_poly.type
_entity_poly.pdbx_seq_one_letter_code
_entity_poly.pdbx_strand_id
1 'polypeptide(L)'
;MVIYFFIKILYFILNVTKLDNNFLIPSSQVHSEFVMTINEHIKHWLNGADHDIQVSQNLFKMGNYDWCLFIGHIVVEKTLKAIYVQNNQNKIPPKTHRLVKLAQLSSVPLTKEQKILFDEITDFNIEARYPQYKKEFYKICTKEYANHYLNKILEIHKWLKSHIKLI
;
A
#
# COMPACT_ATOMS: atom_id res chain seq x y z
N MET A 1 16.07 13.55 -50.33
CA MET A 1 16.36 14.61 -49.34
C MET A 1 15.12 15.36 -48.81
N VAL A 2 13.95 15.24 -49.45
CA VAL A 2 12.72 15.94 -49.01
C VAL A 2 11.94 15.15 -47.94
N ILE A 3 11.94 13.81 -48.02
CA ILE A 3 11.21 12.93 -47.07
C ILE A 3 11.78 13.00 -45.64
N TYR A 4 13.10 13.14 -45.48
CA TYR A 4 13.74 13.21 -44.17
C TYR A 4 13.45 14.53 -43.42
N PHE A 5 13.16 15.60 -44.16
CA PHE A 5 12.82 16.91 -43.60
C PHE A 5 11.37 16.93 -43.08
N PHE A 6 10.44 16.31 -43.82
CA PHE A 6 9.05 16.16 -43.38
C PHE A 6 8.89 15.22 -42.18
N ILE A 7 9.67 14.13 -42.10
CA ILE A 7 9.65 13.23 -40.93
C ILE A 7 10.19 13.95 -39.68
N LYS A 8 11.25 14.77 -39.81
CA LYS A 8 11.76 15.58 -38.68
C LYS A 8 10.77 16.65 -38.21
N ILE A 9 10.08 17.31 -39.13
CA ILE A 9 9.06 18.32 -38.80
C ILE A 9 7.84 17.66 -38.15
N LEU A 10 7.38 16.51 -38.64
CA LEU A 10 6.25 15.78 -38.05
C LEU A 10 6.60 15.22 -36.66
N TYR A 11 7.83 14.73 -36.47
CA TYR A 11 8.34 14.28 -35.16
C TYR A 11 8.50 15.44 -34.15
N PHE A 12 8.82 16.64 -34.64
CA PHE A 12 8.92 17.86 -33.82
C PHE A 12 7.54 18.39 -33.42
N ILE A 13 6.55 18.32 -34.32
CA ILE A 13 5.16 18.73 -34.04
C ILE A 13 4.45 17.75 -33.10
N LEU A 14 4.73 16.44 -33.18
CA LEU A 14 4.11 15.42 -32.33
C LEU A 14 4.66 15.34 -30.89
N ASN A 15 5.82 15.96 -30.59
CA ASN A 15 6.51 15.80 -29.31
C ASN A 15 6.64 17.09 -28.46
N VAL A 16 5.86 18.13 -28.76
CA VAL A 16 5.89 19.40 -28.01
C VAL A 16 4.47 19.86 -27.67
N THR A 17 4.09 19.87 -26.39
CA THR A 17 2.89 20.56 -25.91
C THR A 17 3.26 21.95 -25.41
N LYS A 18 2.64 23.00 -25.99
CA LYS A 18 2.80 24.39 -25.53
C LYS A 18 2.11 24.58 -24.18
N LEU A 19 2.87 24.97 -23.17
CA LEU A 19 2.40 25.81 -22.07
C LEU A 19 3.39 26.97 -21.92
N ASP A 20 2.85 28.17 -22.17
CA ASP A 20 3.36 29.54 -22.06
C ASP A 20 4.88 29.82 -21.95
N ASN A 21 5.33 30.58 -22.95
CA ASN A 21 6.48 31.49 -23.01
C ASN A 21 7.89 30.96 -22.68
N ASN A 22 8.60 30.68 -23.79
CA ASN A 22 10.04 30.83 -24.01
C ASN A 22 11.03 29.84 -23.37
N PHE A 23 10.73 28.55 -23.43
CA PHE A 23 11.81 27.56 -23.53
C PHE A 23 11.37 26.34 -24.37
N LEU A 24 12.11 26.03 -25.44
CA LEU A 24 11.97 24.77 -26.17
C LEU A 24 12.82 23.73 -25.47
N ILE A 25 12.20 22.86 -24.67
CA ILE A 25 12.86 21.74 -24.00
C ILE A 25 12.75 20.50 -24.91
N PRO A 26 13.85 19.80 -25.27
CA PRO A 26 13.77 18.56 -26.01
C PRO A 26 12.90 17.52 -25.28
N SER A 27 12.13 16.69 -25.97
CA SER A 27 11.25 15.67 -25.34
C SER A 27 12.01 14.70 -24.42
N SER A 28 13.31 14.48 -24.67
CA SER A 28 14.21 13.73 -23.78
C SER A 28 14.54 14.43 -22.46
N GLN A 29 14.22 15.72 -22.32
CA GLN A 29 14.36 16.54 -21.12
C GLN A 29 12.98 16.88 -20.48
N VAL A 30 11.87 16.45 -21.09
CA VAL A 30 10.51 16.55 -20.53
C VAL A 30 10.23 15.46 -19.49
N HIS A 31 11.16 14.51 -19.30
CA HIS A 31 11.16 13.62 -18.15
C HIS A 31 11.91 14.26 -16.97
N SER A 32 11.40 15.35 -16.40
CA SER A 32 11.35 15.34 -14.93
C SER A 32 10.15 14.47 -14.56
N GLU A 33 10.32 13.15 -14.73
CA GLU A 33 9.45 12.21 -14.03
C GLU A 33 9.42 12.68 -12.58
N PHE A 34 8.22 12.85 -12.06
CA PHE A 34 7.99 13.16 -10.66
C PHE A 34 8.41 11.92 -9.87
N VAL A 35 9.73 11.70 -9.73
CA VAL A 35 10.31 10.58 -9.00
C VAL A 35 10.03 10.89 -7.55
N MET A 36 8.95 10.28 -7.04
CA MET A 36 8.55 10.35 -5.65
C MET A 36 9.76 10.05 -4.77
N THR A 37 10.12 10.99 -3.91
CA THR A 37 11.21 10.80 -2.95
C THR A 37 10.89 9.63 -2.02
N ILE A 38 11.91 9.03 -1.41
CA ILE A 38 11.70 7.93 -0.46
C ILE A 38 10.74 8.31 0.68
N ASN A 39 10.83 9.56 1.15
CA ASN A 39 9.96 10.07 2.21
C ASN A 39 8.51 10.27 1.74
N GLU A 40 8.30 10.78 0.52
CA GLU A 40 6.96 10.88 -0.06
C GLU A 40 6.35 9.50 -0.29
N HIS A 41 7.16 8.51 -0.68
CA HIS A 41 6.71 7.14 -0.90
C HIS A 41 6.36 6.41 0.41
N ILE A 42 7.18 6.60 1.46
CA ILE A 42 6.85 6.13 2.81
C ILE A 42 5.54 6.79 3.28
N LYS A 43 5.43 8.13 3.16
CA LYS A 43 4.23 8.89 3.56
C LYS A 43 2.99 8.44 2.79
N HIS A 44 3.10 8.15 1.50
CA HIS A 44 1.99 7.65 0.70
C HIS A 44 1.38 6.38 1.31
N TRP A 45 2.22 5.39 1.65
CA TRP A 45 1.75 4.16 2.27
C TRP A 45 1.21 4.37 3.68
N LEU A 46 1.87 5.20 4.50
CA LEU A 46 1.43 5.47 5.86
C LEU A 46 0.13 6.26 5.93
N ASN A 47 -0.03 7.31 5.12
CA ASN A 47 -1.28 8.06 5.05
C ASN A 47 -2.43 7.15 4.61
N GLY A 48 -2.17 6.25 3.66
CA GLY A 48 -3.13 5.23 3.24
C GLY A 48 -3.47 4.23 4.36
N ALA A 49 -2.52 3.86 5.22
CA ALA A 49 -2.76 2.98 6.36
C ALA A 49 -3.53 3.69 7.48
N ASP A 50 -3.17 4.93 7.79
CA ASP A 50 -3.81 5.74 8.84
C ASP A 50 -5.28 6.06 8.47
N HIS A 51 -5.56 6.31 7.17
CA HIS A 51 -6.93 6.43 6.67
C HIS A 51 -7.71 5.11 6.83
N ASP A 52 -7.13 3.99 6.43
CA ASP A 52 -7.77 2.68 6.50
C ASP A 52 -8.08 2.25 7.95
N ILE A 53 -7.26 2.67 8.94
CA ILE A 53 -7.60 2.47 10.35
C ILE A 53 -8.93 3.12 10.70
N GLN A 54 -9.15 4.36 10.29
CA GLN A 54 -10.40 5.07 10.56
C GLN A 54 -11.58 4.35 9.90
N VAL A 55 -11.38 3.88 8.66
CA VAL A 55 -12.39 3.09 7.93
C VAL A 55 -12.70 1.77 8.66
N SER A 56 -11.68 1.02 9.07
CA SER A 56 -11.84 -0.24 9.83
C SER A 56 -12.62 -0.03 11.13
N GLN A 57 -12.28 1.01 11.90
CA GLN A 57 -12.98 1.37 13.13
C GLN A 57 -14.44 1.78 12.89
N ASN A 58 -14.73 2.50 11.80
CA ASN A 58 -16.10 2.87 11.44
C ASN A 58 -16.92 1.66 11.03
N LEU A 59 -16.35 0.74 10.24
CA LEU A 59 -17.00 -0.52 9.87
C LEU A 59 -17.32 -1.37 11.10
N PHE A 60 -16.41 -1.43 12.07
CA PHE A 60 -16.66 -2.10 13.35
C PHE A 60 -17.86 -1.50 14.09
N LYS A 61 -17.93 -0.17 14.20
CA LYS A 61 -19.06 0.54 14.85
C LYS A 61 -20.39 0.28 14.14
N MET A 62 -20.36 0.12 12.82
CA MET A 62 -21.54 -0.17 12.00
C MET A 62 -21.95 -1.66 12.02
N GLY A 63 -21.19 -2.53 12.69
CA GLY A 63 -21.47 -3.97 12.73
C GLY A 63 -20.95 -4.76 11.52
N ASN A 64 -20.18 -4.12 10.63
CA ASN A 64 -19.57 -4.76 9.46
C ASN A 64 -18.22 -5.38 9.85
N TYR A 65 -18.26 -6.42 10.66
CA TYR A 65 -17.09 -7.04 11.30
C TYR A 65 -16.13 -7.70 10.32
N ASP A 66 -16.64 -8.39 9.31
CA ASP A 66 -15.85 -9.03 8.26
C ASP A 66 -15.04 -7.99 7.46
N TRP A 67 -15.71 -6.93 7.04
CA TRP A 67 -15.07 -5.81 6.34
C TRP A 67 -14.12 -5.02 7.25
N CYS A 68 -14.44 -4.87 8.53
CA CYS A 68 -13.51 -4.27 9.50
C CYS A 68 -12.18 -5.02 9.52
N LEU A 69 -12.21 -6.35 9.62
CA LEU A 69 -11.00 -7.17 9.66
C LEU A 69 -10.27 -7.24 8.33
N PHE A 70 -10.99 -7.24 7.22
CA PHE A 70 -10.40 -7.09 5.88
C PHE A 70 -9.63 -5.77 5.74
N ILE A 71 -10.21 -4.64 6.14
CA ILE A 71 -9.50 -3.36 6.08
C ILE A 71 -8.33 -3.36 7.09
N GLY A 72 -8.49 -3.99 8.25
CA GLY A 72 -7.41 -4.18 9.20
C GLY A 72 -6.20 -4.94 8.61
N HIS A 73 -6.44 -5.95 7.76
CA HIS A 73 -5.39 -6.60 6.99
C HIS A 73 -4.65 -5.62 6.07
N ILE A 74 -5.39 -4.78 5.33
CA ILE A 74 -4.81 -3.78 4.42
C ILE A 74 -3.95 -2.75 5.19
N VAL A 75 -4.36 -2.36 6.39
CA VAL A 75 -3.56 -1.47 7.28
C VAL A 75 -2.18 -2.07 7.53
N VAL A 76 -2.11 -3.34 7.94
CA VAL A 76 -0.83 -4.02 8.21
C VAL A 76 0.00 -4.14 6.93
N GLU A 77 -0.62 -4.51 5.81
CA GLU A 77 0.04 -4.60 4.51
C GLU A 77 0.67 -3.26 4.10
N LYS A 78 -0.11 -2.17 4.11
CA LYS A 78 0.36 -0.82 3.75
C LYS A 78 1.50 -0.36 4.67
N THR A 79 1.39 -0.62 5.97
CA THR A 79 2.44 -0.26 6.94
C THR A 79 3.75 -1.02 6.64
N LEU A 80 3.67 -2.32 6.36
CA LEU A 80 4.85 -3.11 5.95
C LEU A 80 5.44 -2.66 4.62
N LYS A 81 4.61 -2.21 3.67
CA LYS A 81 5.08 -1.63 2.39
C LYS A 81 5.81 -0.31 2.62
N ALA A 82 5.37 0.52 3.55
CA ALA A 82 6.13 1.72 3.94
C ALA A 82 7.54 1.34 4.47
N ILE A 83 7.63 0.33 5.34
CA ILE A 83 8.91 -0.17 5.85
C ILE A 83 9.76 -0.79 4.73
N TYR A 84 9.13 -1.49 3.78
CA TYR A 84 9.83 -2.03 2.61
C TYR A 84 10.53 -0.92 1.82
N VAL A 85 9.80 0.16 1.50
CA VAL A 85 10.35 1.33 0.77
C VAL A 85 11.55 1.90 1.49
N GLN A 86 11.45 2.11 2.81
CA GLN A 86 12.55 2.59 3.65
C GLN A 86 13.78 1.68 3.57
N ASN A 87 13.59 0.38 3.76
CA ASN A 87 14.70 -0.57 3.92
C ASN A 87 15.27 -1.05 2.58
N ASN A 88 14.61 -0.74 1.47
CA ASN A 88 14.99 -1.20 0.13
C ASN A 88 15.24 -0.04 -0.85
N GLN A 89 15.73 1.11 -0.37
CA GLN A 89 16.19 2.22 -1.21
C GLN A 89 15.11 2.71 -2.20
N ASN A 90 13.89 2.97 -1.70
CA ASN A 90 12.77 3.46 -2.49
C ASN A 90 12.25 2.51 -3.59
N LYS A 91 12.58 1.21 -3.53
CA LYS A 91 12.04 0.22 -4.48
C LYS A 91 10.52 0.07 -4.35
N ILE A 92 9.87 -0.25 -5.46
CA ILE A 92 8.44 -0.56 -5.51
C ILE A 92 8.18 -1.80 -4.64
N PRO A 93 7.23 -1.74 -3.69
CA PRO A 93 6.87 -2.88 -2.87
C PRO A 93 6.32 -4.06 -3.68
N PRO A 94 6.58 -5.31 -3.27
CA PRO A 94 6.12 -6.50 -3.97
C PRO A 94 4.58 -6.59 -3.97
N LYS A 95 4.02 -7.15 -5.04
CA LYS A 95 2.58 -7.41 -5.19
C LYS A 95 2.18 -8.71 -4.47
N THR A 96 2.26 -8.70 -3.14
CA THR A 96 1.87 -9.82 -2.28
C THR A 96 1.03 -9.34 -1.11
N HIS A 97 0.06 -10.15 -0.70
CA HIS A 97 -0.79 -9.92 0.47
C HIS A 97 -0.35 -10.74 1.70
N ARG A 98 0.60 -11.67 1.54
CA ARG A 98 1.07 -12.51 2.65
C ARG A 98 1.92 -11.69 3.63
N LEU A 99 1.37 -11.38 4.80
CA LEU A 99 1.99 -10.46 5.74
C LEU A 99 3.33 -10.97 6.30
N VAL A 100 3.44 -12.26 6.62
CA VAL A 100 4.72 -12.88 7.05
C VAL A 100 5.79 -12.72 5.97
N LYS A 101 5.43 -12.95 4.70
CA LYS A 101 6.37 -12.80 3.57
C LYS A 101 6.79 -11.34 3.40
N LEU A 102 5.84 -10.41 3.52
CA LEU A 102 6.11 -8.99 3.38
C LEU A 102 7.00 -8.49 4.52
N ALA A 103 6.77 -8.90 5.77
CA ALA A 103 7.64 -8.60 6.91
C ALA A 103 9.07 -9.09 6.69
N GLN A 104 9.25 -10.31 6.18
CA GLN A 104 10.57 -10.83 5.81
C GLN A 104 11.26 -9.94 4.77
N LEU A 105 10.55 -9.55 3.71
CA LEU A 105 11.11 -8.68 2.65
C LEU A 105 11.37 -7.24 3.14
N SER A 106 10.62 -6.79 4.15
CA SER A 106 10.83 -5.50 4.82
C SER A 106 11.89 -5.56 5.91
N SER A 107 12.56 -6.70 6.14
CA SER A 107 13.53 -6.89 7.23
C SER A 107 12.96 -6.59 8.63
N VAL A 108 11.68 -6.89 8.85
CA VAL A 108 11.01 -6.77 10.15
C VAL A 108 11.11 -8.11 10.88
N PRO A 109 11.83 -8.21 12.00
CA PRO A 109 11.91 -9.45 12.76
C PRO A 109 10.58 -9.72 13.47
N LEU A 110 9.99 -10.89 13.21
CA LEU A 110 8.76 -11.33 13.86
C LEU A 110 9.04 -12.42 14.88
N THR A 111 8.42 -12.32 16.07
CA THR A 111 8.35 -13.45 17.01
C THR A 111 7.48 -14.57 16.44
N LYS A 112 7.48 -15.74 17.10
CA LYS A 112 6.61 -16.87 16.69
C LYS A 112 5.14 -16.49 16.78
N GLU A 113 4.76 -15.78 17.84
CA GLU A 113 3.40 -15.32 18.11
C GLU A 113 2.96 -14.28 17.07
N GLN A 114 3.84 -13.35 16.72
CA GLN A 114 3.57 -12.38 15.66
C GLN A 114 3.41 -13.03 14.28
N LYS A 115 4.17 -14.09 13.98
CA LYS A 115 4.00 -14.84 12.71
C LYS A 115 2.62 -15.49 12.63
N ILE A 116 2.19 -16.17 13.70
CA ILE A 116 0.85 -16.77 13.78
C ILE A 116 -0.22 -15.70 13.56
N LEU A 117 -0.10 -14.58 14.28
CA LEU A 117 -1.04 -13.47 14.15
C LEU A 117 -1.05 -12.85 12.74
N PHE A 118 0.11 -12.75 12.09
CA PHE A 118 0.18 -12.24 10.72
C PHE A 118 -0.44 -13.20 9.70
N ASP A 119 -0.34 -14.51 9.92
CA ASP A 119 -1.04 -15.50 9.10
C ASP A 119 -2.56 -15.42 9.33
N GLU A 120 -3.03 -15.35 10.59
CA GLU A 120 -4.46 -15.14 10.92
C GLU A 120 -5.03 -13.86 10.28
N ILE A 121 -4.30 -12.74 10.35
CA ILE A 121 -4.70 -11.49 9.70
C ILE A 121 -4.65 -11.61 8.17
N THR A 122 -3.76 -12.45 7.61
CA THR A 122 -3.72 -12.71 6.16
C THR A 122 -4.98 -13.41 5.68
N ASP A 123 -5.57 -14.30 6.49
CA ASP A 123 -6.78 -15.06 6.12
C ASP A 123 -8.00 -14.15 5.91
N PHE A 124 -8.10 -13.04 6.68
CA PHE A 124 -9.17 -12.04 6.50
C PHE A 124 -9.20 -11.44 5.09
N ASN A 125 -8.07 -11.44 4.38
CA ASN A 125 -8.00 -11.01 2.98
C ASN A 125 -8.85 -11.91 2.07
N ILE A 126 -8.95 -13.20 2.33
CA ILE A 126 -9.70 -14.14 1.48
C ILE A 126 -11.12 -14.29 2.02
N GLU A 127 -11.25 -14.50 3.33
CA GLU A 127 -12.51 -14.87 3.98
C GLU A 127 -13.61 -13.82 3.82
N ALA A 128 -13.27 -12.52 3.89
CA ALA A 128 -14.25 -11.45 3.76
C ALA A 128 -14.74 -11.22 2.32
N ARG A 129 -13.96 -11.61 1.30
CA ARG A 129 -14.21 -11.24 -0.10
C ARG A 129 -14.93 -12.32 -0.91
N TYR A 130 -14.67 -13.59 -0.62
CA TYR A 130 -15.10 -14.69 -1.49
C TYR A 130 -16.32 -15.43 -0.90
N PRO A 131 -17.47 -15.47 -1.59
CA PRO A 131 -18.75 -15.96 -1.05
C PRO A 131 -18.70 -17.35 -0.40
N GLN A 132 -17.87 -18.24 -0.92
CA GLN A 132 -17.72 -19.61 -0.42
C GLN A 132 -17.09 -19.69 0.97
N TYR A 133 -16.16 -18.78 1.30
CA TYR A 133 -15.55 -18.67 2.62
C TYR A 133 -16.36 -17.74 3.52
N LYS A 134 -16.97 -16.71 2.91
CA LYS A 134 -17.69 -15.65 3.60
C LYS A 134 -18.82 -16.16 4.49
N LYS A 135 -19.56 -17.20 4.05
CA LYS A 135 -20.65 -17.77 4.85
C LYS A 135 -20.18 -18.40 6.15
N GLU A 136 -19.07 -19.12 6.14
CA GLU A 136 -18.51 -19.73 7.35
C GLU A 136 -17.82 -18.68 8.23
N PHE A 137 -17.10 -17.75 7.61
CA PHE A 137 -16.47 -16.65 8.32
C PHE A 137 -17.49 -15.76 9.04
N TYR A 138 -18.65 -15.47 8.43
CA TYR A 138 -19.73 -14.71 9.10
C TYR A 138 -20.24 -15.39 10.38
N LYS A 139 -20.18 -16.72 10.48
CA LYS A 139 -20.60 -17.43 11.71
C LYS A 139 -19.59 -17.25 12.85
N ILE A 140 -18.33 -17.02 12.50
CA ILE A 140 -17.20 -16.92 13.46
C ILE A 140 -16.88 -15.45 13.78
N CYS A 141 -17.08 -14.54 12.83
CA CYS A 141 -16.76 -13.12 12.92
C CYS A 141 -17.81 -12.35 13.75
N THR A 142 -17.90 -12.68 15.05
CA THR A 142 -18.74 -11.95 16.00
C THR A 142 -18.12 -10.58 16.34
N LYS A 143 -18.87 -9.75 17.07
CA LYS A 143 -18.37 -8.47 17.58
C LYS A 143 -17.13 -8.66 18.46
N GLU A 144 -17.14 -9.65 19.33
CA GLU A 144 -16.06 -9.96 20.27
C GLU A 144 -14.81 -10.43 19.51
N TYR A 145 -15.01 -11.31 18.52
CA TYR A 145 -13.94 -11.77 17.63
C TYR A 145 -13.31 -10.60 16.87
N ALA A 146 -14.12 -9.77 16.24
CA ALA A 146 -13.63 -8.62 15.49
C ALA A 146 -12.97 -7.57 16.39
N ASN A 147 -13.49 -7.34 17.59
CA ASN A 147 -12.88 -6.42 18.55
C ASN A 147 -11.49 -6.92 18.99
N HIS A 148 -11.37 -8.23 19.25
CA HIS A 148 -10.11 -8.85 19.62
C HIS A 148 -9.03 -8.63 18.54
N TYR A 149 -9.35 -8.94 17.28
CA TYR A 149 -8.39 -8.77 16.19
C TYR A 149 -8.17 -7.30 15.82
N LEU A 150 -9.19 -6.44 15.87
CA LEU A 150 -9.02 -5.01 15.63
C LEU A 150 -8.03 -4.39 16.62
N ASN A 151 -8.12 -4.72 17.92
CA ASN A 151 -7.17 -4.23 18.92
C ASN A 151 -5.74 -4.71 18.64
N LYS A 152 -5.57 -6.00 18.31
CA LYS A 152 -4.27 -6.55 17.89
C LYS A 152 -3.70 -5.85 16.65
N ILE A 153 -4.55 -5.53 15.67
CA ILE A 153 -4.15 -4.82 14.44
C ILE A 153 -3.69 -3.39 14.76
N LEU A 154 -4.40 -2.68 15.65
CA LEU A 154 -4.00 -1.34 16.09
C LEU A 154 -2.64 -1.37 16.82
N GLU A 155 -2.42 -2.36 17.68
CA GLU A 155 -1.14 -2.58 18.37
C GLU A 155 -0.01 -2.90 17.38
N ILE A 156 -0.24 -3.83 16.44
CA ILE A 156 0.71 -4.17 15.38
C ILE A 156 1.05 -2.95 14.55
N HIS A 157 0.05 -2.18 14.11
CA HIS A 157 0.28 -1.00 13.30
C HIS A 157 1.17 0.02 14.02
N LYS A 158 0.89 0.28 15.32
CA LYS A 158 1.72 1.14 16.15
C LYS A 158 3.15 0.60 16.29
N TRP A 159 3.30 -0.70 16.52
CA TRP A 159 4.59 -1.36 16.62
C TRP A 159 5.38 -1.35 15.29
N LEU A 160 4.71 -1.58 14.16
CA LEU A 160 5.34 -1.48 12.84
C LEU A 160 5.79 -0.05 12.55
N LYS A 161 5.00 0.98 12.90
CA LYS A 161 5.41 2.38 12.75
C LYS A 161 6.68 2.71 13.55
N SER A 162 6.96 2.03 14.66
CA SER A 162 8.21 2.24 15.40
C SER A 162 9.46 1.76 14.66
N HIS A 163 9.32 0.99 13.57
CA HIS A 163 10.42 0.57 12.71
C HIS A 163 10.76 1.59 11.63
N ILE A 164 9.94 2.64 11.49
CA ILE A 164 10.17 3.72 10.54
C ILE A 164 11.07 4.76 11.19
N LYS A 165 12.25 4.96 10.63
CA LYS A 165 13.23 5.93 11.10
C LYS A 165 12.84 7.28 10.51
N LEU A 166 12.28 8.15 11.36
CA LEU A 166 12.05 9.59 11.17
C LEU A 166 11.80 10.02 9.71
N ILE A 167 10.53 10.26 9.43
CA ILE A 167 10.03 11.09 8.32
C ILE A 167 10.45 12.55 8.53
#